data_AF-A0A855GQT3-F1
#
_entry.id   AF-A0A855GQT3-F1
#
_cell.length_a   1.000
_cell.length_b   1.000
_cell.length_c   1.000
_cell.angle_alpha   90.00
_cell.angle_beta   90.00
_cell.angle_gamma   90.00
#
_symmetry.space_group_name_H-M   'P 1'
#
loop_
_entity.id
_entity.type
_entity.pdbx_description
1 polymer ?
#
loop_
_entity_poly.entity_id
_entity_poly.type
_entity_poly.pdbx_seq_one_letter_code
_entity_poly.pdbx_strand_id
1 'polypeptide(L)' 'MTTKKNESETTTSKDEKKEEYVVVIPFYDAEDKGKEYLINDPYPKPASKKVTQKRIEQLLKHENGKSYIRKK' A
#
# COMPACT_ATOMS: atom_id res chain seq x y z
N MET A 1 19.32 8.87 18.97
CA MET A 1 19.87 7.50 18.81
C MET A 1 18.95 6.73 17.88
N THR A 2 19.55 6.08 16.89
CA THR A 2 19.06 4.90 16.14
C THR A 2 17.77 5.00 15.34
N THR A 3 17.94 5.43 14.09
CA THR A 3 17.31 4.84 12.90
C THR A 3 17.40 3.30 12.95
N LYS A 4 16.26 2.61 13.03
CA LYS A 4 16.18 1.18 12.72
C LYS A 4 15.76 1.01 11.26
N LYS A 5 16.76 0.73 10.42
CA LYS A 5 16.60 -0.03 9.19
C LYS A 5 15.95 -1.36 9.55
N ASN A 6 14.79 -1.67 8.97
CA ASN A 6 14.35 -3.04 8.80
C ASN A 6 14.17 -3.28 7.30
N GLU A 7 15.28 -3.72 6.72
CA GLU A 7 15.37 -4.55 5.52
C GLU A 7 14.36 -5.68 5.62
N SER A 8 13.47 -5.76 4.64
CA SER A 8 12.75 -6.98 4.26
C SER A 8 12.33 -6.74 2.82
N GLU A 9 13.31 -6.93 1.94
CA GLU A 9 13.08 -7.24 0.54
C GLU A 9 12.25 -8.51 0.48
N THR A 10 11.06 -8.41 -0.09
CA THR A 10 10.34 -9.58 -0.60
C THR A 10 9.57 -9.10 -1.82
N THR A 11 10.30 -8.97 -2.92
CA THR A 11 9.72 -8.90 -4.26
C THR A 11 9.20 -10.28 -4.62
N THR A 12 7.98 -10.61 -4.18
CA THR A 12 7.30 -11.82 -4.64
C THR A 12 6.55 -11.49 -5.92
N SER A 13 7.25 -11.68 -7.03
CA SER A 13 6.64 -12.13 -8.27
C SER A 13 6.15 -13.57 -8.02
N LYS A 14 4.88 -13.73 -7.67
CA LYS A 14 4.20 -15.02 -7.87
C LYS A 14 2.80 -14.71 -8.35
N ASP A 15 2.56 -15.20 -9.55
CA ASP A 15 1.37 -15.10 -10.37
C ASP A 15 0.08 -15.42 -9.59
N GLU A 16 -1.04 -14.93 -10.12
CA GLU A 16 -2.44 -15.18 -9.73
C GLU A 16 -3.15 -14.08 -8.91
N LYS A 17 -3.94 -13.29 -9.67
CA LYS A 17 -4.81 -12.15 -9.30
C LYS A 17 -4.06 -10.89 -8.87
N LYS A 18 -4.12 -9.85 -9.72
CA LYS A 18 -4.03 -8.46 -9.29
C LYS A 18 -5.13 -8.25 -8.24
N GLU A 19 -4.80 -8.40 -6.97
CA GLU A 19 -5.72 -8.05 -5.90
C GLU A 19 -5.94 -6.53 -6.03
N GLU A 20 -7.15 -6.17 -6.48
CA GLU A 20 -7.57 -4.77 -6.54
C GLU A 20 -7.83 -4.32 -5.10
N TYR A 21 -7.10 -3.30 -4.67
CA TYR A 21 -7.39 -2.65 -3.41
C TYR A 21 -8.17 -1.37 -3.68
N VAL A 22 -9.08 -1.04 -2.76
CA VAL A 22 -9.78 0.25 -2.76
C VAL A 22 -9.43 1.00 -1.49
N VAL A 23 -9.15 2.27 -1.66
CA VAL A 23 -8.84 3.19 -0.57
C VAL A 23 -10.12 3.41 0.24
N VAL A 24 -10.05 3.25 1.55
CA VAL A 24 -11.17 3.47 2.48
C VAL A 24 -10.97 4.70 3.36
N ILE A 25 -9.73 5.17 3.48
CA ILE A 25 -9.36 6.39 4.20
C ILE A 25 -8.40 7.14 3.31
N PRO A 26 -8.59 8.46 3.08
CA PRO A 26 -7.72 9.19 2.20
C PRO A 26 -6.32 9.30 2.80
N PHE A 27 -5.29 9.14 1.98
CA PHE A 27 -3.90 9.25 2.41
C PHE A 27 -3.01 9.77 1.29
N TYR A 28 -1.86 10.32 1.68
CA TYR A 28 -0.81 10.70 0.75
C TYR A 28 0.26 9.60 0.71
N ASP A 29 0.54 9.09 -0.49
CA ASP A 29 1.59 8.09 -0.67
C ASP A 29 2.91 8.77 -1.02
N ALA A 30 3.83 8.78 -0.05
CA ALA A 30 5.17 9.33 -0.24
C ALA A 30 6.01 8.54 -1.27
N GLU A 31 5.78 7.22 -1.43
CA GLU A 31 6.44 6.40 -2.45
C GLU A 31 5.88 6.70 -3.86
N ASP A 32 4.69 7.29 -3.94
CA ASP A 32 4.04 7.74 -5.17
C ASP A 32 4.21 9.25 -5.43
N LYS A 33 5.34 9.84 -5.03
CA LYS A 33 5.60 11.29 -5.18
C LYS A 33 4.59 12.18 -4.42
N GLY A 34 4.08 11.71 -3.28
CA GLY A 34 3.08 12.43 -2.50
C GLY A 34 1.69 12.42 -3.14
N LYS A 35 1.39 11.41 -3.98
CA LYS A 35 0.09 11.29 -4.61
C LYS A 35 -1.00 11.12 -3.56
N GLU A 36 -2.04 11.92 -3.69
CA GLU A 36 -3.24 11.77 -2.90
C GLU A 36 -4.07 10.60 -3.43
N TYR A 37 -4.49 9.74 -2.51
CA TYR A 37 -5.43 8.66 -2.75
C TYR A 37 -6.69 8.96 -1.96
N LEU A 38 -7.83 9.12 -2.66
CA LEU A 38 -9.12 9.46 -2.06
C LEU A 38 -9.92 8.21 -1.70
N ILE A 39 -10.94 8.34 -0.86
CA ILE A 39 -11.83 7.21 -0.53
C ILE A 39 -12.49 6.68 -1.82
N ASN A 40 -12.57 5.36 -1.94
CA ASN A 40 -13.02 4.58 -3.11
C ASN A 40 -12.13 4.66 -4.36
N ASP A 41 -10.97 5.32 -4.30
CA ASP A 41 -10.00 5.23 -5.40
C ASP A 41 -9.35 3.83 -5.45
N PRO A 42 -9.00 3.34 -6.64
CA PRO A 42 -8.24 2.10 -6.78
C PRO A 42 -6.79 2.30 -6.34
N TYR A 43 -6.27 1.35 -5.58
CA TYR A 43 -4.87 1.28 -5.17
C TYR A 43 -4.25 -0.04 -5.64
N PRO A 44 -3.05 0.00 -6.26
CA PRO A 44 -2.28 1.19 -6.66
C PRO A 44 -2.81 1.88 -7.93
N LYS A 45 -2.42 3.14 -8.16
CA LYS A 45 -2.84 3.93 -9.35
C LYS A 45 -1.62 4.38 -10.18
N PRO A 46 -1.38 3.82 -11.38
CA PRO A 46 -2.22 2.85 -12.10
C PRO A 46 -2.17 1.44 -11.51
N ALA A 47 -3.19 0.60 -11.73
CA ALA A 47 -3.28 -0.77 -11.19
C ALA A 47 -2.18 -1.73 -11.69
N SER A 48 -1.36 -1.29 -12.66
CA SER A 48 -0.16 -1.99 -13.12
C SER A 48 1.11 -1.59 -12.35
N LYS A 49 1.01 -0.62 -11.43
CA LYS A 49 2.14 -0.20 -10.61
C LYS A 49 2.48 -1.30 -9.61
N LYS A 50 3.75 -1.68 -9.57
CA LYS A 50 4.26 -2.63 -8.57
C LYS A 50 4.37 -1.90 -7.25
N VAL A 51 3.53 -2.27 -6.29
CA VAL A 51 3.70 -1.89 -4.89
C VAL A 51 4.28 -3.08 -4.15
N THR A 52 5.21 -2.82 -3.24
CA THR A 52 5.75 -3.86 -2.38
C THR A 52 4.64 -4.36 -1.43
N GLN A 53 4.60 -5.66 -1.15
CA GLN A 53 3.63 -6.23 -0.20
C GLN A 53 3.73 -5.57 1.18
N LYS A 54 4.94 -5.21 1.62
CA LYS A 54 5.16 -4.43 2.84
C LYS A 54 4.34 -3.14 2.88
N ARG A 55 4.22 -2.44 1.75
CA ARG A 55 3.43 -1.21 1.64
C ARG A 55 1.93 -1.52 1.73
N ILE A 56 1.48 -2.56 1.05
CA ILE A 56 0.09 -3.05 1.15
C ILE A 56 -0.24 -3.42 2.59
N GLU A 57 0.65 -4.14 3.29
CA GLU A 57 0.47 -4.50 4.69
C GLU A 57 0.48 -3.29 5.62
N GLN A 58 1.33 -2.28 5.38
CA GLN A 58 1.30 -1.03 6.14
C GLN A 58 -0.03 -0.27 5.95
N LEU A 59 -0.56 -0.26 4.72
CA LEU A 59 -1.83 0.37 4.42
C LEU A 59 -3.03 -0.43 4.96
N LEU A 60 -2.92 -1.76 5.06
CA LEU A 60 -3.93 -2.63 5.67
C LEU A 60 -3.87 -2.60 7.21
N LYS A 61 -2.68 -2.61 7.79
CA LYS A 61 -2.39 -2.65 9.23
C LYS A 61 -1.75 -1.33 9.65
N HIS A 62 -2.55 -0.27 9.78
CA HIS A 62 -2.04 0.94 10.43
C HIS A 62 -2.04 0.78 11.95
N GLU A 63 -1.07 1.42 12.60
CA GLU A 63 -0.82 1.37 14.04
C GLU A 63 -2.05 1.71 14.90
N ASN A 64 -2.96 2.53 14.36
CA ASN A 64 -4.21 2.95 15.02
C ASN A 64 -5.42 2.03 14.77
N GLY A 65 -5.20 0.80 14.28
CA GLY A 65 -6.27 -0.15 13.95
C GLY A 65 -7.14 0.28 12.75
N LYS A 66 -6.70 1.29 12.00
CA LYS A 66 -7.38 1.79 10.79
C LYS A 66 -6.71 1.22 9.56
N SER A 67 -7.46 0.72 8.59
CA SER A 67 -6.90 0.37 7.28
C SER A 67 -7.13 1.54 6.33
N TYR A 68 -6.13 1.93 5.55
CA TYR A 68 -6.26 2.92 4.48
C TYR A 68 -6.81 2.32 3.20
N ILE A 69 -6.56 1.03 2.98
CA ILE A 69 -7.05 0.27 1.84
C ILE A 69 -7.75 -0.99 2.32
N ARG A 70 -8.67 -1.54 1.52
CA ARG A 70 -9.25 -2.87 1.69
C ARG A 70 -9.20 -3.64 0.38
N LYS A 71 -9.25 -4.96 0.43
CA LYS A 71 -9.47 -5.79 -0.75
C LYS A 71 -10.87 -5.50 -1.32
N LYS A 72 -10.94 -5.28 -2.63
CA LYS A 72 -12.20 -5.12 -3.37
C LYS A 72 -12.96 -6.43 -3.46
#